data_AF-A0A2V6UAA1-F1
#
_entry.id   AF-A0A2V6UAA1-F1
#
_cell.length_a   1.000
_cell.length_b   1.000
_cell.length_c   1.000
_cell.angle_alpha   90.00
_cell.angle_beta   90.00
_cell.angle_gamma   90.00
#
_symmetry.space_group_name_H-M   'P 1'
#
loop_
_entity.id
_entity.type
_entity.pdbx_description
1 polymer ?
#
loop_
_entity_poly.entity_id
_entity_poly.type
_entity_poly.pdbx_seq_one_letter_code
_entity_poly.pdbx_strand_id
1 'polypeptide(L)'
;MRIHVAGEEALGLCPEDLLLYLSVHLAVHHSLAGLLWYYDLFLILERWTDTLDWQALSTRASRWRVRAAVYFTLREVERLFGARVPAAVMVQLRPRGPRAAAMAWLLRHRGPAQRRAAEHLIGLLLVDRGRDLVGTLRRIALPPSDWMAARYDAAGASRLRQYAAHYRRLGQVVSQATPGLRPRRR
;
A
#
# COMPACT_ATOMS: atom_id res chain seq x y z
N MET A 1 12.08 -21.21 1.48
CA MET A 1 13.37 -21.38 0.79
C MET A 1 14.47 -21.32 1.83
N ARG A 2 15.56 -22.09 1.69
CA ARG A 2 16.72 -21.95 2.59
C ARG A 2 17.56 -20.75 2.17
N ILE A 3 17.98 -19.95 3.14
CA ILE A 3 18.86 -18.80 2.97
C ILE A 3 19.99 -18.87 4.01
N HIS A 4 21.09 -18.17 3.76
CA HIS A 4 22.17 -18.02 4.73
C HIS A 4 22.20 -16.59 5.26
N VAL A 5 22.24 -16.43 6.57
CA VAL A 5 22.32 -15.13 7.24
C VAL A 5 23.45 -15.20 8.27
N ALA A 6 24.46 -14.36 8.12
CA ALA A 6 25.66 -14.35 8.98
C ALA A 6 26.33 -15.73 9.15
N GLY A 7 26.30 -16.56 8.11
CA GLY A 7 26.86 -17.93 8.12
C GLY A 7 25.88 -19.03 8.54
N GLU A 8 24.73 -18.67 9.12
CA GLU A 8 23.75 -19.63 9.64
C GLU A 8 22.64 -19.92 8.61
N GLU A 9 22.19 -21.17 8.55
CA GLU A 9 21.02 -21.55 7.76
C GLU A 9 19.72 -21.00 8.38
N ALA A 10 18.89 -20.39 7.55
CA ALA A 10 17.58 -19.88 7.95
C ALA A 10 16.50 -20.16 6.88
N LEU A 11 15.24 -20.08 7.31
CA LEU A 11 14.09 -20.16 6.41
C LEU A 11 13.65 -18.77 5.96
N GLY A 12 13.65 -18.56 4.64
CA GLY A 12 13.11 -17.37 3.99
C GLY A 12 11.83 -17.66 3.21
N LEU A 13 11.09 -16.59 2.88
CA LEU A 13 9.99 -16.64 1.92
C LEU A 13 10.49 -17.13 0.55
N CYS A 14 9.62 -17.76 -0.24
CA CYS A 14 9.93 -17.95 -1.65
C CYS A 14 9.92 -16.59 -2.38
N PRO A 15 10.59 -16.47 -3.55
CA PRO A 15 10.72 -15.20 -4.25
C PRO A 15 9.38 -14.53 -4.56
N GLU A 16 8.34 -15.30 -4.92
CA GLU A 16 7.01 -14.77 -5.23
C GLU A 16 6.37 -14.12 -4.00
N ASP A 17 6.43 -14.78 -2.85
CA ASP A 17 5.85 -14.27 -1.61
C ASP A 17 6.65 -13.10 -1.05
N LEU A 18 7.97 -13.12 -1.19
CA LEU A 18 8.83 -12.00 -0.81
C LEU A 18 8.51 -10.76 -1.65
N LEU A 19 8.38 -10.91 -2.97
CA LEU A 19 8.04 -9.82 -3.88
C LEU A 19 6.65 -9.25 -3.59
N LEU A 20 5.66 -10.11 -3.32
CA LEU A 20 4.32 -9.70 -2.90
C LEU A 20 4.37 -8.95 -1.56
N TYR A 21 5.05 -9.50 -0.56
CA TYR A 21 5.16 -8.92 0.78
C TYR A 21 5.77 -7.51 0.71
N LEU A 22 6.94 -7.37 0.08
CA LEU A 22 7.63 -6.09 -0.01
C LEU A 22 6.85 -5.07 -0.84
N SER A 23 6.16 -5.51 -1.90
CA SER A 23 5.31 -4.63 -2.68
C SER A 23 4.17 -4.05 -1.86
N VAL A 24 3.51 -4.89 -1.04
CA VAL A 24 2.43 -4.45 -0.14
C VAL A 24 2.99 -3.59 0.97
N HIS A 25 4.12 -3.98 1.56
CA HIS A 25 4.77 -3.24 2.63
C HIS A 25 5.11 -1.81 2.20
N LEU A 26 5.77 -1.65 1.05
CA LEU A 26 6.10 -0.35 0.49
C LEU A 26 4.84 0.47 0.17
N ALA A 27 3.81 -0.17 -0.39
CA ALA A 27 2.60 0.54 -0.80
C ALA A 27 1.76 1.00 0.40
N VAL A 28 1.63 0.16 1.43
CA VAL A 28 0.72 0.38 2.56
C VAL A 28 1.40 1.11 3.73
N HIS A 29 2.63 0.73 4.09
CA HIS A 29 3.32 1.31 5.26
C HIS A 29 4.21 2.50 4.88
N HIS A 30 4.68 2.55 3.64
CA HIS A 30 5.58 3.61 3.20
C HIS A 30 5.00 4.49 2.10
N SER A 31 3.71 4.32 1.77
CA SER A 31 3.00 5.19 0.83
C SER A 31 3.70 5.34 -0.53
N LEU A 32 4.35 4.26 -1.00
CA LEU A 32 5.12 4.28 -2.24
C LEU A 32 6.23 5.36 -2.24
N ALA A 33 6.82 5.62 -1.06
CA ALA A 33 7.86 6.61 -0.83
C ALA A 33 9.11 5.97 -0.19
N GLY A 34 10.29 6.32 -0.71
CA GLY A 34 11.57 5.82 -0.22
C GLY A 34 12.29 4.99 -1.29
N LEU A 35 13.43 5.49 -1.76
CA LEU A 35 14.18 4.87 -2.84
C LEU A 35 14.77 3.51 -2.44
N LEU A 36 15.19 3.38 -1.17
CA LEU A 36 15.74 2.14 -0.62
C LEU A 36 14.82 0.95 -0.86
N TRP A 37 13.53 1.09 -0.53
CA TRP A 37 12.54 0.01 -0.67
C TRP A 37 12.29 -0.37 -2.13
N TYR A 38 12.31 0.61 -3.05
CA TYR A 38 12.24 0.30 -4.47
C TYR A 38 13.50 -0.40 -4.98
N TYR A 39 14.65 -0.06 -4.41
CA TYR A 39 15.92 -0.70 -4.74
C TYR A 39 15.97 -2.15 -4.25
N ASP A 40 15.44 -2.44 -3.06
CA ASP A 40 15.30 -3.82 -2.56
C ASP A 40 14.47 -4.67 -3.55
N LEU A 41 13.33 -4.15 -3.99
CA LEU A 41 12.48 -4.81 -4.98
C LEU A 41 13.19 -4.98 -6.33
N PHE A 42 13.99 -3.99 -6.75
CA PHE A 42 14.79 -4.09 -7.96
C PHE A 42 15.81 -5.24 -7.87
N LEU A 43 16.54 -5.36 -6.77
CA LEU A 43 17.52 -6.45 -6.57
C LEU A 43 16.86 -7.83 -6.55
N ILE A 44 15.67 -7.93 -5.98
CA ILE A 44 14.88 -9.17 -5.98
C ILE A 44 14.46 -9.53 -7.41
N LEU A 45 13.97 -8.56 -8.18
CA LEU A 45 13.60 -8.78 -9.57
C LEU A 45 14.82 -9.16 -10.40
N GLU A 46 15.94 -8.44 -10.29
CA GLU A 46 17.17 -8.77 -11.02
C GLU A 46 17.62 -10.20 -10.74
N ARG A 47 17.59 -10.62 -9.47
CA ARG A 47 18.05 -11.95 -9.07
C ARG A 47 17.14 -13.10 -9.53
N TRP A 48 15.82 -12.90 -9.53
CA TRP A 48 14.87 -14.01 -9.72
C TRP A 48 13.94 -13.85 -10.93
N THR A 49 14.08 -12.82 -11.77
CA THR A 49 13.18 -12.58 -12.93
C THR A 49 12.96 -13.82 -13.80
N ASP A 50 14.02 -14.57 -14.09
CA ASP A 50 13.96 -15.73 -15.00
C ASP A 50 13.40 -17.00 -14.34
N THR A 51 13.33 -17.03 -12.99
CA THR A 51 12.89 -18.20 -12.21
C THR A 51 11.58 -17.97 -11.46
N LEU A 52 11.10 -16.72 -11.40
CA LEU A 52 9.85 -16.35 -10.75
C LEU A 52 8.65 -17.01 -11.44
N ASP A 53 7.80 -17.66 -10.65
CA ASP A 53 6.47 -18.06 -11.12
C ASP A 53 5.53 -16.85 -11.10
N TRP A 54 5.54 -16.12 -12.22
CA TRP A 54 4.72 -14.96 -12.47
C TRP A 54 3.21 -15.24 -12.42
N GLN A 55 2.79 -16.47 -12.75
CA GLN A 55 1.39 -16.88 -12.73
C GLN A 55 0.93 -17.13 -11.29
N ALA A 56 1.75 -17.79 -10.48
CA ALA A 56 1.51 -17.94 -9.04
C ALA A 56 1.44 -16.58 -8.35
N LEU A 57 2.37 -15.68 -8.65
CA LEU A 57 2.37 -14.32 -8.11
C LEU A 57 1.07 -13.58 -8.45
N SER A 58 0.65 -13.59 -9.72
CA SER A 58 -0.57 -12.90 -10.17
C SER A 58 -1.84 -13.50 -9.55
N THR A 59 -1.86 -14.83 -9.39
CA THR A 59 -2.96 -15.55 -8.74
C THR A 59 -3.05 -15.21 -7.26
N ARG A 60 -1.93 -15.20 -6.54
CA ARG A 60 -1.88 -14.83 -5.12
C ARG A 60 -2.22 -13.36 -4.90
N ALA A 61 -1.69 -12.45 -5.70
CA ALA A 61 -2.04 -11.03 -5.66
C ALA A 61 -3.56 -10.81 -5.81
N SER A 62 -4.19 -11.55 -6.72
CA SER A 62 -5.64 -11.51 -6.93
C SER A 62 -6.43 -12.10 -5.76
N ARG A 63 -5.99 -13.25 -5.24
CA ARG A 63 -6.63 -13.92 -4.10
C ARG A 63 -6.55 -13.09 -2.82
N TRP A 64 -5.39 -12.49 -2.56
CA TRP A 64 -5.13 -11.63 -1.40
C TRP A 64 -5.58 -10.19 -1.59
N ARG A 65 -6.00 -9.84 -2.82
CA ARG A 65 -6.61 -8.54 -3.14
C ARG A 65 -5.64 -7.38 -2.93
N VAL A 66 -4.41 -7.60 -3.39
CA VAL A 66 -3.30 -6.65 -3.31
C VAL A 66 -2.74 -6.29 -4.70
N ARG A 67 -3.50 -6.55 -5.77
CA ARG A 67 -3.08 -6.31 -7.16
C ARG A 67 -2.68 -4.86 -7.39
N ALA A 68 -3.47 -3.90 -6.88
CA ALA A 68 -3.16 -2.49 -7.06
C ALA A 68 -1.82 -2.12 -6.41
N ALA A 69 -1.57 -2.59 -5.19
CA ALA A 69 -0.31 -2.36 -4.48
C ALA A 69 0.88 -2.92 -5.28
N VAL A 70 0.78 -4.19 -5.69
CA VAL A 70 1.84 -4.85 -6.48
C VAL A 70 2.05 -4.13 -7.83
N TYR A 71 0.98 -3.81 -8.55
CA TYR A 71 1.06 -3.13 -9.84
C TYR A 71 1.76 -1.77 -9.74
N PHE A 72 1.35 -0.91 -8.80
CA PHE A 72 1.95 0.43 -8.68
C PHE A 72 3.39 0.38 -8.21
N THR A 73 3.72 -0.58 -7.34
CA THR A 73 5.09 -0.80 -6.90
C THR A 73 5.97 -1.25 -8.06
N LEU A 74 5.60 -2.33 -8.77
CA LEU A 74 6.37 -2.85 -9.91
C LEU A 74 6.53 -1.82 -11.03
N ARG A 75 5.47 -1.04 -11.31
CA ARG A 75 5.53 0.05 -12.29
C ARG A 75 6.56 1.12 -11.92
N GLU A 76 6.65 1.51 -10.65
CA GLU A 76 7.64 2.50 -10.22
C GLU A 76 9.06 1.90 -10.22
N VAL A 77 9.23 0.62 -9.89
CA VAL A 77 10.52 -0.08 -10.01
C VAL A 77 10.99 -0.13 -11.47
N GLU A 78 10.11 -0.50 -12.40
CA GLU A 78 10.36 -0.46 -13.85
C GLU A 78 10.72 0.97 -14.31
N ARG A 79 9.98 1.99 -13.85
CA ARG A 79 10.24 3.40 -14.19
C ARG A 79 11.57 3.92 -13.65
N LEU A 80 11.97 3.50 -12.45
CA LEU A 80 13.17 4.00 -11.76
C LEU A 80 14.45 3.29 -12.20
N PHE A 81 14.37 1.97 -12.45
CA PHE A 81 15.55 1.13 -12.64
C PHE A 81 15.52 0.29 -13.93
N GLY A 82 14.45 0.35 -14.72
CA GLY A 82 14.32 -0.44 -15.95
C GLY A 82 14.13 -1.93 -15.71
N ALA A 83 13.61 -2.32 -14.54
CA ALA A 83 13.37 -3.72 -14.19
C ALA A 83 12.44 -4.41 -15.21
N ARG A 84 12.77 -5.66 -15.56
CA ARG A 84 11.99 -6.44 -16.53
C ARG A 84 10.87 -7.18 -15.82
N VAL A 85 9.66 -6.67 -15.94
CA VAL A 85 8.43 -7.40 -15.54
C VAL A 85 7.67 -7.78 -16.80
N PRO A 86 7.27 -9.05 -17.00
CA PRO A 86 6.55 -9.45 -18.20
C PRO A 86 5.28 -8.61 -18.41
N ALA A 87 5.08 -8.10 -19.62
CA ALA A 87 3.94 -7.24 -19.93
C ALA A 87 2.59 -7.90 -19.62
N ALA A 88 2.48 -9.22 -19.84
CA ALA A 88 1.30 -10.01 -19.49
C ALA A 88 0.95 -9.92 -18.00
N VAL A 89 1.95 -9.96 -17.12
CA VAL A 89 1.78 -9.81 -15.66
C VAL A 89 1.29 -8.40 -15.32
N MET A 90 1.91 -7.38 -15.91
CA MET A 90 1.49 -5.99 -15.69
C MET A 90 0.04 -5.76 -16.14
N VAL A 91 -0.38 -6.38 -17.25
CA VAL A 91 -1.79 -6.36 -17.71
C VAL A 91 -2.72 -7.06 -16.73
N GLN A 92 -2.36 -8.24 -16.22
CA GLN A 92 -3.15 -8.99 -15.24
C GLN A 92 -3.30 -8.22 -13.92
N LEU A 93 -2.24 -7.59 -13.43
CA LEU A 93 -2.25 -6.86 -12.16
C LEU A 93 -2.93 -5.49 -12.25
N ARG A 94 -2.99 -4.89 -13.44
CA ARG A 94 -3.45 -3.51 -13.65
C ARG A 94 -4.81 -3.24 -13.00
N PRO A 95 -4.89 -2.33 -12.01
CA PRO A 95 -6.15 -1.91 -11.43
C PRO A 95 -6.93 -1.04 -12.41
N ARG A 96 -8.27 -1.06 -12.30
CA ARG A 96 -9.19 -0.32 -13.18
C ARG A 96 -10.06 0.65 -12.39
N GLY A 97 -10.60 1.66 -13.08
CA GLY A 97 -11.54 2.62 -12.53
C GLY A 97 -10.92 3.90 -11.95
N PRO A 98 -11.74 4.77 -11.35
CA PRO A 98 -11.32 6.13 -10.96
C PRO A 98 -10.23 6.13 -9.88
N ARG A 99 -10.24 5.14 -8.97
CA ARG A 99 -9.21 5.02 -7.91
C ARG A 99 -7.84 4.72 -8.48
N ALA A 100 -7.77 3.83 -9.48
CA ALA A 100 -6.53 3.54 -10.19
C ALA A 100 -6.01 4.79 -10.93
N ALA A 101 -6.90 5.55 -11.56
CA ALA A 101 -6.54 6.80 -12.22
C ALA A 101 -6.02 7.85 -11.22
N ALA A 102 -6.69 8.01 -10.07
CA ALA A 102 -6.29 8.92 -9.00
C ALA A 102 -4.92 8.54 -8.42
N MET A 103 -4.68 7.25 -8.17
CA MET A 103 -3.39 6.76 -7.69
C MET A 103 -2.27 6.99 -8.72
N ALA A 104 -2.52 6.69 -9.99
CA ALA A 104 -1.56 6.95 -11.06
C ALA A 104 -1.26 8.46 -11.20
N TRP A 105 -2.26 9.32 -11.02
CA TRP A 105 -2.06 10.77 -11.00
C TRP A 105 -1.24 11.21 -9.79
N LEU A 106 -1.52 10.68 -8.60
CA LEU A 106 -0.82 10.99 -7.37
C LEU A 106 0.66 10.63 -7.50
N LEU A 107 0.99 9.43 -8.01
CA LEU A 107 2.38 9.04 -8.23
C LEU A 107 3.09 9.97 -9.22
N ARG A 108 2.45 10.35 -10.33
CA ARG A 108 3.07 11.24 -11.32
C ARG A 108 3.36 12.65 -10.80
N HIS A 109 2.49 13.20 -9.96
CA HIS A 109 2.55 14.63 -9.61
C HIS A 109 3.00 14.91 -8.17
N ARG A 110 3.11 13.88 -7.32
CA ARG A 110 3.45 14.04 -5.90
C ARG A 110 4.79 13.42 -5.57
N GLY A 111 5.63 14.23 -4.91
CA GLY A 111 6.92 13.78 -4.39
C GLY A 111 6.78 12.95 -3.11
N PRO A 112 7.87 12.29 -2.65
CA PRO A 112 7.84 11.36 -1.51
C PRO A 112 7.23 11.94 -0.23
N ALA A 113 7.56 13.18 0.13
CA ALA A 113 7.01 13.83 1.33
C ALA A 113 5.49 14.04 1.25
N GLN A 114 4.98 14.42 0.08
CA GLN A 114 3.54 14.61 -0.15
C GLN A 114 2.79 13.28 -0.15
N ARG A 115 3.40 12.21 -0.67
CA ARG A 115 2.82 10.86 -0.62
C ARG A 115 2.69 10.37 0.82
N ARG A 116 3.72 10.57 1.65
CA ARG A 116 3.66 10.26 3.09
C ARG A 116 2.55 11.03 3.81
N ALA A 117 2.39 12.32 3.52
CA ALA A 117 1.28 13.10 4.07
C ALA A 117 -0.11 12.57 3.63
N ALA A 118 -0.18 11.90 2.48
CA ALA A 118 -1.40 11.31 1.93
C ALA A 118 -1.53 9.80 2.19
N GLU A 119 -0.83 9.24 3.19
CA GLU A 119 -0.75 7.79 3.44
C GLU A 119 -2.14 7.13 3.59
N HIS A 120 -3.04 7.77 4.32
CA HIS A 120 -4.39 7.26 4.57
C HIS A 120 -5.22 7.22 3.28
N LEU A 121 -5.05 8.24 2.41
CA LEU A 121 -5.70 8.28 1.11
C LEU A 121 -5.13 7.20 0.19
N ILE A 122 -3.80 7.03 0.16
CA ILE A 122 -3.13 5.99 -0.61
C ILE A 122 -3.66 4.61 -0.20
N GLY A 123 -3.77 4.33 1.10
CA GLY A 123 -4.36 3.09 1.59
C GLY A 123 -5.76 2.82 1.02
N LEU A 124 -6.63 3.84 0.97
CA LEU A 124 -7.99 3.72 0.39
C LEU A 124 -7.98 3.52 -1.13
N LEU A 125 -7.06 4.17 -1.84
CA LEU A 125 -6.91 4.05 -3.29
C LEU A 125 -6.39 2.66 -3.70
N LEU A 126 -5.62 2.01 -2.83
CA LEU A 126 -5.04 0.67 -3.05
C LEU A 126 -6.03 -0.48 -2.78
N VAL A 127 -7.20 -0.24 -2.19
CA VAL A 127 -8.18 -1.32 -1.91
C VAL A 127 -8.69 -1.93 -3.22
N ASP A 128 -8.39 -3.20 -3.49
CA ASP A 128 -8.68 -3.82 -4.78
C ASP A 128 -10.17 -3.90 -5.16
N ARG A 129 -11.06 -4.38 -4.27
CA ARG A 129 -12.51 -4.43 -4.60
C ARG A 129 -13.30 -3.33 -3.89
N GLY A 130 -14.17 -2.66 -4.66
CA GLY A 130 -14.99 -1.55 -4.17
C GLY A 130 -15.97 -1.91 -3.04
N ARG A 131 -16.50 -3.14 -3.00
CA ARG A 131 -17.37 -3.59 -1.88
C ARG A 131 -16.68 -3.54 -0.51
N ASP A 132 -15.36 -3.79 -0.47
CA ASP A 132 -14.61 -3.71 0.79
C ASP A 132 -14.31 -2.27 1.16
N LEU A 133 -14.23 -1.37 0.19
CA LEU A 133 -14.12 0.05 0.46
C LEU A 133 -15.35 0.56 1.23
N VAL A 134 -16.57 0.12 0.87
CA VAL A 134 -17.78 0.48 1.61
C VAL A 134 -17.72 -0.03 3.04
N GLY A 135 -17.27 -1.27 3.24
CA GLY A 135 -17.07 -1.83 4.58
C GLY A 135 -16.04 -1.05 5.40
N THR A 136 -14.90 -0.70 4.80
CA THR A 136 -13.83 0.10 5.43
C THR A 136 -14.32 1.52 5.76
N LEU A 137 -14.96 2.19 4.82
CA LEU A 137 -15.53 3.52 5.02
C LEU A 137 -16.61 3.51 6.10
N ARG A 138 -17.47 2.48 6.13
CA ARG A 138 -18.47 2.32 7.19
C ARG A 138 -17.82 2.12 8.56
N ARG A 139 -16.74 1.34 8.66
CA ARG A 139 -15.98 1.17 9.92
C ARG A 139 -15.25 2.44 10.35
N ILE A 140 -14.85 3.29 9.39
CA ILE A 140 -14.24 4.60 9.67
C ILE A 140 -15.29 5.62 10.09
N ALA A 141 -16.45 5.67 9.42
CA ALA A 141 -17.49 6.65 9.72
C ALA A 141 -18.34 6.26 10.93
N LEU A 142 -18.60 4.97 11.12
CA LEU A 142 -19.46 4.40 12.17
C LEU A 142 -18.76 3.18 12.81
N PRO A 143 -17.65 3.39 13.53
CA PRO A 143 -16.96 2.33 14.23
C PRO A 143 -17.84 1.71 15.32
N PRO A 144 -17.76 0.39 15.58
CA PRO A 144 -18.55 -0.24 16.62
C PRO A 144 -18.06 0.20 18.02
N SER A 145 -18.97 0.21 19.00
CA SER A 145 -18.72 0.84 20.32
C SER A 145 -17.67 0.13 21.17
N ASP A 146 -17.51 -1.18 20.97
CA ASP A 146 -16.45 -2.01 21.57
C ASP A 146 -15.06 -1.59 21.05
N TRP A 147 -14.93 -1.37 19.74
CA TRP A 147 -13.70 -0.83 19.14
C TRP A 147 -13.40 0.58 19.62
N MET A 148 -14.44 1.43 19.76
CA MET A 148 -14.29 2.78 20.32
C MET A 148 -13.76 2.75 21.75
N ALA A 149 -14.32 1.89 22.60
CA ALA A 149 -13.86 1.72 23.97
C ALA A 149 -12.40 1.24 24.02
N ALA A 150 -12.05 0.21 23.25
CA ALA A 150 -10.68 -0.30 23.21
C ALA A 150 -9.65 0.71 22.64
N ARG A 151 -10.05 1.52 21.65
CA ARG A 151 -9.16 2.45 20.94
C ARG A 151 -8.98 3.79 21.67
N TYR A 152 -10.01 4.25 22.38
CA TYR A 152 -10.09 5.54 23.05
C TYR A 152 -10.37 5.40 24.55
N ASP A 153 -9.89 4.33 25.17
CA ASP A 153 -10.07 4.06 26.60
C ASP A 153 -9.65 5.26 27.48
N ALA A 154 -8.54 5.91 27.08
CA ALA A 154 -8.03 7.14 27.70
C ALA A 154 -8.95 8.38 27.57
N ALA A 155 -9.96 8.37 26.69
CA ALA A 155 -10.95 9.44 26.55
C ALA A 155 -12.11 9.33 27.57
N GLY A 156 -12.07 8.31 28.43
CA GLY A 156 -13.03 8.06 29.52
C GLY A 156 -14.23 7.20 29.10
N ALA A 157 -15.02 6.77 30.08
CA ALA A 157 -16.15 5.84 29.90
C ALA A 157 -17.35 6.40 29.09
N SER A 158 -17.34 7.69 28.75
CA SER A 158 -18.44 8.32 28.01
C SER A 158 -18.30 8.06 26.50
N ARG A 159 -19.25 7.33 25.94
CA ARG A 159 -19.33 7.04 24.48
C ARG A 159 -19.28 8.32 23.64
N LEU A 160 -19.95 9.39 24.07
CA LEU A 160 -19.95 10.67 23.35
C LEU A 160 -18.53 11.27 23.25
N ARG A 161 -17.73 11.20 24.32
CA ARG A 161 -16.35 11.69 24.33
C ARG A 161 -15.44 10.86 23.43
N GLN A 162 -15.62 9.54 23.42
CA GLN A 162 -14.87 8.62 22.54
C GLN A 162 -15.16 8.90 21.06
N TYR A 163 -16.43 9.05 20.67
CA TYR A 163 -16.80 9.41 19.30
C TYR A 163 -16.35 10.83 18.92
N ALA A 164 -16.45 11.81 19.81
CA ALA A 164 -15.96 13.16 19.55
C ALA A 164 -14.42 13.21 19.39
N ALA A 165 -13.68 12.39 20.15
CA ALA A 165 -12.23 12.22 19.96
C ALA A 165 -11.92 11.55 18.60
N HIS A 166 -12.71 10.54 18.22
CA HIS A 166 -12.58 9.86 16.95
C HIS A 166 -12.79 10.80 15.75
N TYR A 167 -13.87 11.56 15.71
CA TYR A 167 -14.14 12.49 14.61
C TYR A 167 -13.16 13.67 14.56
N ARG A 168 -12.70 14.19 15.71
CA ARG A 168 -11.62 15.20 15.73
C ARG A 168 -10.34 14.67 15.10
N ARG A 169 -9.95 13.44 15.43
CA ARG A 169 -8.78 12.79 14.83
C ARG A 169 -8.97 12.54 13.34
N LEU A 170 -10.16 12.14 12.91
CA LEU A 170 -10.47 11.98 11.49
C LEU A 170 -10.33 13.32 10.75
N GLY A 171 -10.83 14.41 11.33
CA GLY A 171 -10.62 15.77 10.82
C GLY A 171 -9.14 16.14 10.72
N GLN A 172 -8.32 15.78 11.71
CA GLN A 172 -6.86 16.00 11.67
C GLN A 172 -6.21 15.23 10.52
N VAL A 173 -6.52 13.95 10.34
CA VAL A 173 -6.00 13.11 9.24
C VAL A 173 -6.37 13.69 7.89
N VAL A 174 -7.63 14.11 7.71
CA VAL A 174 -8.08 14.78 6.48
C VAL A 174 -7.31 16.09 6.27
N SER A 175 -7.15 16.89 7.32
CA SER A 175 -6.41 18.17 7.26
C SER A 175 -4.92 17.97 6.90
N GLN A 176 -4.29 16.90 7.38
CA GLN A 176 -2.90 16.53 7.08
C GLN A 176 -2.73 15.97 5.66
N ALA A 177 -3.77 15.35 5.10
CA ALA A 177 -3.78 14.91 3.71
C ALA A 177 -3.96 16.08 2.70
N THR A 178 -4.62 17.17 3.11
CA THR A 178 -4.85 18.35 2.24
C THR A 178 -3.56 18.96 1.65
N PRO A 179 -2.47 19.17 2.42
CA PRO A 179 -1.17 19.58 1.89
C PRO A 179 -0.61 18.65 0.81
N GLY A 180 -0.82 17.33 0.93
CA GLY A 180 -0.41 16.35 -0.08
C GLY A 180 -1.16 16.49 -1.40
N LEU A 181 -2.36 17.07 -1.38
CA LEU A 181 -3.23 17.32 -2.54
C LEU A 181 -3.11 18.74 -3.10
N ARG A 182 -2.57 19.71 -2.34
CA ARG A 182 -2.39 21.09 -2.82
C ARG A 182 -1.23 21.17 -3.81
N PRO A 183 -1.39 21.81 -4.98
CA PRO A 183 -0.28 22.00 -5.91
C PRO A 183 0.84 22.81 -5.26
N ARG A 184 2.10 22.56 -5.66
CA ARG A 184 3.25 23.37 -5.22
C ARG A 184 2.94 24.82 -5.59
N ARG A 185 2.88 25.74 -4.61
CA ARG A 185 2.95 27.17 -4.93
C ARG A 185 4.32 27.39 -5.58
N ARG A 186 4.28 27.89 -6.81
CA ARG A 186 5.48 28.29 -7.56
C ARG A 186 6.16 29.44 -6.85
#